data_AF-A0A644F462-F1
#
_entry.id   AF-A0A644F462-F1
#
_cell.length_a   1.000
_cell.length_b   1.000
_cell.length_c   1.000
_cell.angle_alpha   90.00
_cell.angle_beta   90.00
_cell.angle_gamma   90.00
#
_symmetry.space_group_name_H-M   'P 1'
#
loop_
_entity.id
_entity.type
_entity.pdbx_description
1 polymer ?
#
loop_
_entity_poly.entity_id
_entity_poly.type
_entity_poly.pdbx_seq_one_letter_code
_entity_poly.pdbx_strand_id
1 'polypeptide(L)'
;MKGVRRLEAKDRMNRIREVERMMKEEMRAVQRESEEAIYLKLPSIAISFFTYQKQTKEYIASLVPQLDERFYSLIRVPTKHTKPKKDEVVHSVLINEAFPIMTNPDITSSPVLLFPAEEILELEQNLEAQCRDLATALRSIKRWMAVLGAADNLTVMAEEAVGISMEVIETIDTSAMSLRNLFVDYHAKRSRAVCNFQKHGSLDYFQLVVLTDKQMFMSISNFVEEMYDIVCMCYEILDQNFDKFINPRMSVDRGYH
;
A
#
# COMPACT_ATOMS: atom_id res chain seq x y z
N MET A 1 -57.27 -4.58 -33.67
CA MET A 1 -55.81 -4.85 -33.80
C MET A 1 -54.92 -3.60 -33.82
N LYS A 2 -55.27 -2.48 -34.48
CA LYS A 2 -54.42 -1.25 -34.48
C LYS A 2 -54.26 -0.56 -33.10
N GLY A 3 -55.24 -0.67 -32.21
CA GLY A 3 -55.17 -0.08 -30.85
C GLY A 3 -54.23 -0.81 -29.89
N VAL A 4 -54.14 -2.15 -29.99
CA VAL A 4 -53.28 -2.99 -29.13
C VAL A 4 -51.80 -2.74 -29.42
N ARG A 5 -51.40 -2.69 -30.71
CA ARG A 5 -50.02 -2.36 -31.12
C ARG A 5 -49.59 -0.94 -30.72
N ARG A 6 -50.53 0.02 -30.63
CA ARG A 6 -50.25 1.39 -30.16
C ARG A 6 -50.05 1.43 -28.64
N LEU A 7 -50.78 0.61 -27.87
CA LEU A 7 -50.57 0.48 -26.43
C LEU A 7 -49.23 -0.18 -26.12
N GLU A 8 -48.90 -1.28 -26.80
CA GLU A 8 -47.61 -1.98 -26.64
C GLU A 8 -46.42 -1.08 -26.99
N ALA A 9 -46.52 -0.27 -28.04
CA ALA A 9 -45.49 0.70 -28.41
C ALA A 9 -45.33 1.82 -27.36
N LYS A 10 -46.44 2.29 -26.77
CA LYS A 10 -46.43 3.30 -25.71
C LYS A 10 -45.81 2.77 -24.42
N ASP A 11 -46.14 1.53 -24.05
CA ASP A 11 -45.56 0.87 -22.88
C ASP A 11 -44.06 0.60 -23.07
N ARG A 12 -43.64 0.18 -24.27
CA ARG A 12 -42.22 0.03 -24.59
C ARG A 12 -41.47 1.36 -24.52
N MET A 13 -42.06 2.44 -25.04
CA MET A 13 -41.46 3.78 -24.98
C MET A 13 -41.35 4.31 -23.55
N ASN A 14 -42.36 4.05 -22.70
CA ASN A 14 -42.31 4.40 -21.28
C ASN A 14 -41.20 3.64 -20.55
N ARG A 15 -41.05 2.34 -20.80
CA ARG A 15 -39.94 1.54 -20.23
C ARG A 15 -38.57 2.05 -20.67
N ILE A 16 -38.41 2.43 -21.94
CA ILE A 16 -37.15 3.01 -22.44
C ILE A 16 -36.83 4.30 -21.69
N ARG A 17 -37.79 5.22 -21.55
CA ARG A 17 -37.59 6.47 -20.80
C ARG A 17 -37.27 6.25 -19.33
N GLU A 18 -37.87 5.24 -18.71
CA GLU A 18 -37.60 4.88 -17.33
C GLU A 18 -36.17 4.35 -17.17
N VAL A 19 -35.72 3.48 -18.06
CA VAL A 19 -34.33 2.99 -18.11
C VAL A 19 -33.36 4.15 -18.34
N GLU A 20 -33.63 5.05 -19.29
CA GLU A 20 -32.79 6.23 -19.53
C GLU A 20 -32.70 7.15 -18.30
N ARG A 21 -33.80 7.30 -17.56
CA ARG A 21 -33.82 8.07 -16.31
C ARG A 21 -32.94 7.40 -15.25
N MET A 22 -33.11 6.09 -15.04
CA MET A 22 -32.31 5.33 -14.08
C MET A 22 -30.82 5.39 -14.41
N MET A 23 -30.45 5.23 -15.69
CA MET A 23 -29.06 5.34 -16.13
C MET A 23 -28.47 6.73 -15.85
N LYS A 24 -29.23 7.81 -16.10
CA LYS A 24 -28.78 9.18 -15.78
C LYS A 24 -28.59 9.39 -14.28
N GLU A 25 -29.48 8.84 -13.45
CA GLU A 25 -29.35 8.90 -11.99
C GLU A 25 -28.13 8.13 -11.51
N GLU A 26 -27.90 6.93 -12.05
CA GLU A 26 -26.71 6.12 -11.74
C GLU A 26 -25.42 6.81 -12.16
N MET A 27 -25.36 7.40 -13.36
CA MET A 27 -24.19 8.17 -13.82
C MET A 27 -23.86 9.34 -12.88
N ARG A 28 -24.89 10.07 -12.40
CA ARG A 28 -24.70 11.15 -11.43
C ARG A 28 -24.28 10.64 -10.06
N ALA A 29 -24.71 9.44 -9.66
CA ALA A 29 -24.25 8.82 -8.42
C ALA A 29 -22.77 8.45 -8.54
N VAL A 30 -22.38 7.77 -9.62
CA VAL A 30 -20.98 7.41 -9.91
C VAL A 30 -20.09 8.66 -9.94
N GLN A 31 -20.51 9.72 -10.64
CA GLN A 31 -19.75 10.98 -10.68
C GLN A 31 -19.54 11.57 -9.28
N ARG A 32 -20.60 11.65 -8.45
CA ARG A 32 -20.49 12.20 -7.08
C ARG A 32 -19.58 11.35 -6.19
N GLU A 33 -19.65 10.02 -6.30
CA GLU A 33 -18.76 9.12 -5.58
C GLU A 33 -17.30 9.32 -5.98
N SER A 34 -17.03 9.53 -7.28
CA SER A 34 -15.67 9.81 -7.77
C SER A 34 -15.18 11.20 -7.38
N GLU A 35 -16.06 12.21 -7.39
CA GLU A 35 -15.75 13.56 -6.91
C GLU A 35 -15.38 13.55 -5.42
N GLU A 36 -16.16 12.84 -4.59
CA GLU A 36 -15.83 12.62 -3.18
C GLU A 36 -14.49 11.88 -3.03
N ALA A 37 -14.23 10.87 -3.86
CA ALA A 37 -12.97 10.14 -3.84
C ALA A 37 -11.77 11.06 -4.19
N ILE A 38 -11.92 11.93 -5.18
CA ILE A 38 -10.87 12.85 -5.64
C ILE A 38 -10.62 13.95 -4.61
N TYR A 39 -11.64 14.66 -4.15
CA TYR A 39 -11.45 15.89 -3.37
C TYR A 39 -11.43 15.70 -1.86
N LEU A 40 -11.96 14.57 -1.37
CA LEU A 40 -12.00 14.30 0.07
C LEU A 40 -11.09 13.12 0.45
N LYS A 41 -11.19 11.99 -0.27
CA LYS A 41 -10.46 10.77 0.13
C LYS A 41 -8.98 10.81 -0.26
N LEU A 42 -8.64 11.11 -1.51
CA LEU A 42 -7.24 11.14 -1.95
C LEU A 42 -6.36 12.11 -1.15
N PRO A 43 -6.77 13.37 -0.88
CA PRO A 43 -5.99 14.27 -0.03
C PRO A 43 -5.83 13.76 1.40
N SER A 44 -6.89 13.19 1.99
CA SER A 44 -6.80 12.60 3.33
C SER A 44 -5.81 11.42 3.37
N ILE A 45 -5.81 10.58 2.33
CA ILE A 45 -4.88 9.46 2.21
C ILE A 45 -3.44 9.96 2.01
N ALA A 46 -3.24 11.01 1.20
CA ALA A 46 -1.93 11.63 1.02
C ALA A 46 -1.36 12.15 2.35
N ILE A 47 -2.18 12.80 3.18
CA ILE A 47 -1.79 13.26 4.52
C ILE A 47 -1.40 12.09 5.42
N SER A 48 -2.14 10.97 5.34
CA SER A 48 -1.78 9.74 6.06
C SER A 48 -0.40 9.24 5.63
N PHE A 49 -0.14 9.09 4.33
CA PHE A 49 1.18 8.67 3.83
C PHE A 49 2.30 9.62 4.21
N PHE A 50 2.07 10.94 4.18
CA PHE A 50 3.03 11.93 4.67
C PHE A 50 3.35 11.74 6.16
N THR A 51 2.34 11.42 6.97
CA THR A 51 2.52 11.15 8.40
C THR A 51 3.36 9.89 8.60
N TYR A 52 3.06 8.80 7.87
CA TYR A 52 3.87 7.59 7.91
C TYR A 52 5.28 7.80 7.39
N GLN A 53 5.48 8.69 6.40
CA GLN A 53 6.81 9.03 5.89
C GLN A 53 7.69 9.67 6.98
N LYS A 54 7.09 10.53 7.82
CA LYS A 54 7.79 11.11 8.97
C LYS A 54 8.09 10.06 10.03
N GLN A 55 7.08 9.25 10.39
CA GLN A 55 7.22 8.20 11.39
C GLN A 55 8.31 7.18 10.99
N THR A 56 8.35 6.75 9.73
CA THR A 56 9.36 5.81 9.24
C THR A 56 10.76 6.44 9.22
N LYS A 57 10.89 7.73 8.89
CA LYS A 57 12.17 8.47 8.99
C LYS A 57 12.66 8.54 10.44
N GLU A 58 11.77 8.77 11.40
CA GLU A 58 12.10 8.76 12.84
C GLU A 58 12.52 7.36 13.32
N TYR A 59 11.83 6.31 12.90
CA TYR A 59 12.20 4.94 13.19
C TYR A 59 13.55 4.56 12.57
N ILE A 60 13.82 4.95 11.32
CA ILE A 60 15.14 4.72 10.71
C ILE A 60 16.23 5.44 11.50
N ALA A 61 16.02 6.72 11.84
CA ALA A 61 17.02 7.51 12.54
C ALA A 61 17.34 6.96 13.95
N SER A 62 16.36 6.35 14.62
CA SER A 62 16.50 5.85 15.98
C SER A 62 16.89 4.36 16.06
N LEU A 63 16.27 3.50 15.25
CA LEU A 63 16.40 2.04 15.34
C LEU A 63 17.51 1.48 14.47
N VAL A 64 17.74 2.01 13.26
CA VAL A 64 18.77 1.46 12.35
C VAL A 64 20.18 1.56 12.96
N PRO A 65 20.60 2.67 13.59
CA PRO A 65 21.89 2.71 14.29
C PRO A 65 22.01 1.65 15.39
N GLN A 66 20.94 1.42 16.16
CA GLN A 66 20.93 0.38 17.21
C GLN A 66 21.06 -1.02 16.59
N LEU A 67 20.38 -1.29 15.47
CA LEU A 67 20.51 -2.54 14.74
C LEU A 67 21.93 -2.73 14.19
N ASP A 68 22.57 -1.66 13.70
CA ASP A 68 23.95 -1.71 13.24
C ASP A 68 24.93 -2.00 14.39
N GLU A 69 24.78 -1.31 15.53
CA GLU A 69 25.58 -1.60 16.73
C GLU A 69 25.44 -3.06 17.17
N ARG A 70 24.21 -3.59 17.17
CA ARG A 70 23.91 -5.00 17.48
C ARG A 70 24.53 -5.95 16.45
N PHE A 71 24.43 -5.64 15.16
CA PHE A 71 25.04 -6.45 14.11
C PHE A 71 26.55 -6.51 14.25
N TYR A 72 27.20 -5.37 14.49
CA TYR A 72 28.65 -5.30 14.67
C TYR A 72 29.12 -5.92 15.99
N SER A 73 28.32 -5.88 17.06
CA SER A 73 28.64 -6.58 18.30
C SER A 73 28.64 -8.11 18.09
N LEU A 74 27.68 -8.63 17.32
CA LEU A 74 27.58 -10.05 16.97
C LEU A 74 28.74 -10.54 16.10
N ILE A 75 29.24 -9.72 15.16
CA ILE A 75 30.41 -10.07 14.33
C ILE A 75 31.69 -10.17 15.16
N ARG A 76 31.82 -9.36 16.22
CA ARG A 76 33.01 -9.32 17.07
C ARG A 76 33.11 -10.51 18.03
N VAL A 77 32.04 -11.32 18.14
CA VAL A 77 32.04 -12.54 18.95
C VAL A 77 32.91 -13.60 18.24
N PRO A 78 33.94 -14.15 18.88
CA PRO A 78 34.76 -15.18 18.26
C PRO A 78 33.91 -16.42 17.96
N THR A 79 33.64 -16.69 16.69
CA THR A 79 33.02 -17.93 16.18
C THR A 79 34.03 -19.08 16.27
N LYS A 80 34.52 -19.39 17.48
CA LYS A 80 35.41 -20.55 17.65
C LYS A 80 34.59 -21.82 17.59
N HIS A 81 34.74 -22.55 16.48
CA HIS A 81 34.45 -23.97 16.34
C HIS A 81 35.35 -24.81 17.27
N THR A 82 35.20 -24.64 18.58
CA THR A 82 35.81 -25.50 19.59
C THR A 82 34.72 -26.11 20.44
N LYS A 83 34.77 -27.44 20.57
CA LYS A 83 33.77 -28.32 21.19
C LYS A 83 33.02 -27.70 22.38
N PRO A 84 31.69 -27.90 22.48
CA PRO A 84 30.83 -27.24 23.46
C PRO A 84 31.07 -27.85 24.84
N LYS A 85 31.85 -27.17 25.69
CA LYS A 85 31.90 -27.39 27.14
C LYS A 85 32.23 -26.08 27.85
N LYS A 86 31.29 -25.12 27.81
CA LYS A 86 31.12 -23.89 28.65
C LYS A 86 30.51 -22.69 27.90
N ASP A 87 30.29 -22.78 26.58
CA ASP A 87 29.93 -21.61 25.75
C ASP A 87 28.43 -21.25 25.66
N GLU A 88 27.52 -22.07 26.21
CA GLU A 88 26.07 -21.79 26.19
C GLU A 88 25.70 -20.54 27.01
N VAL A 89 26.42 -20.27 28.10
CA VAL A 89 26.20 -19.10 28.96
C VAL A 89 26.66 -17.79 28.30
N VAL A 90 27.64 -17.85 27.40
CA VAL A 90 28.12 -16.65 26.69
C VAL A 90 27.17 -16.30 25.54
N HIS A 91 26.63 -17.30 24.86
CA HIS A 91 25.65 -17.11 23.78
C HIS A 91 24.33 -16.56 24.32
N SER A 92 23.85 -17.04 25.47
CA SER A 92 22.64 -16.53 26.10
C SER A 92 22.76 -15.06 26.52
N VAL A 93 23.89 -14.66 27.10
CA VAL A 93 24.15 -13.28 27.53
C VAL A 93 24.23 -12.34 26.34
N LEU A 94 24.92 -12.71 25.26
CA LEU A 94 25.03 -11.89 24.04
C LEU A 94 23.68 -11.73 23.32
N ILE A 95 22.85 -12.77 23.30
CA ILE A 95 21.50 -12.71 22.71
C ILE A 95 20.58 -11.86 23.59
N ASN A 96 20.66 -11.99 24.93
CA ASN A 96 19.92 -11.17 25.91
C ASN A 96 20.31 -9.69 25.91
N GLU A 97 21.57 -9.38 25.61
CA GLU A 97 22.07 -8.01 25.51
C GLU A 97 21.70 -7.36 24.16
N ALA A 98 21.71 -8.13 23.06
CA ALA A 98 21.37 -7.62 21.73
C ALA A 98 19.86 -7.47 21.50
N PHE A 99 19.06 -8.31 22.16
CA PHE A 99 17.61 -8.23 22.20
C PHE A 99 17.21 -8.56 23.63
N PRO A 100 16.43 -7.71 24.33
CA PRO A 100 15.86 -8.13 25.60
C PRO A 100 14.92 -9.30 25.30
N ILE A 101 15.46 -10.51 25.33
CA ILE A 101 14.67 -11.73 25.30
C ILE A 101 13.70 -11.53 26.46
N MET A 102 12.40 -11.52 26.17
CA MET A 102 11.39 -11.71 27.21
C MET A 102 11.74 -13.04 27.87
N THR A 103 12.47 -12.95 28.97
CA THR A 103 13.37 -14.01 29.43
C THR A 103 12.55 -15.07 30.10
N ASN A 104 12.75 -16.32 29.67
CA ASN A 104 12.95 -17.37 30.65
C ASN A 104 14.45 -17.71 30.60
N PRO A 105 15.20 -17.66 31.72
CA PRO A 105 16.66 -17.81 31.73
C PRO A 105 17.16 -19.22 31.33
N ASP A 106 16.26 -20.21 31.24
CA ASP A 106 16.58 -21.58 30.84
C ASP A 106 16.48 -21.76 29.32
N ILE A 107 17.49 -21.25 28.61
CA ILE A 107 17.66 -21.46 27.15
C ILE A 107 17.93 -22.95 26.81
N THR A 108 18.20 -23.77 27.83
CA THR A 108 18.43 -25.21 27.74
C THR A 108 17.14 -26.03 27.60
N SER A 109 15.94 -25.46 27.78
CA SER A 109 14.70 -26.26 27.82
C SER A 109 13.48 -25.67 27.09
N SER A 110 13.58 -24.51 26.43
CA SER A 110 12.45 -23.93 25.69
C SER A 110 12.90 -23.11 24.48
N PRO A 111 12.22 -23.16 23.33
CA PRO A 111 12.63 -22.41 22.15
C PRO A 111 12.63 -20.91 22.44
N VAL A 112 13.75 -20.24 22.11
CA VAL A 112 13.85 -18.78 22.17
C VAL A 112 12.80 -18.18 21.24
N LEU A 113 11.89 -17.38 21.81
CA LEU A 113 10.86 -16.65 21.06
C LEU A 113 11.43 -15.33 20.57
N LEU A 114 11.56 -15.18 19.25
CA LEU A 114 12.07 -13.98 18.59
C LEU A 114 10.94 -13.30 17.82
N PHE A 115 10.27 -12.33 18.46
CA PHE A 115 9.21 -11.55 17.83
C PHE A 115 9.78 -10.50 16.86
N PRO A 116 9.05 -10.15 15.77
CA PRO A 116 9.34 -8.96 14.97
C PRO A 116 9.39 -7.69 15.83
N ALA A 117 10.10 -6.67 15.36
CA ALA A 117 10.03 -5.34 15.96
C ALA A 117 8.57 -4.84 15.96
N GLU A 118 8.11 -4.31 17.09
CA GLU A 118 6.73 -3.85 17.25
C GLU A 118 6.39 -2.75 16.23
N GLU A 119 7.35 -1.89 15.93
CA GLU A 119 7.24 -0.81 14.96
C GLU A 119 6.99 -1.34 13.53
N ILE A 120 7.56 -2.49 13.17
CA ILE A 120 7.29 -3.12 11.86
C ILE A 120 5.85 -3.62 11.80
N LEU A 121 5.36 -4.24 12.88
CA LEU A 121 3.99 -4.76 12.95
C LEU A 121 2.96 -3.64 12.97
N GLU A 122 3.25 -2.54 13.68
CA GLU A 122 2.42 -1.33 13.69
C GLU A 122 2.32 -0.73 12.27
N LEU A 123 3.46 -0.56 11.60
CA LEU A 123 3.51 -0.06 10.23
C LEU A 123 2.78 -0.98 9.25
N GLU A 124 2.90 -2.30 9.41
CA GLU A 124 2.16 -3.28 8.59
C GLU A 124 0.65 -3.05 8.66
N GLN A 125 0.08 -3.03 9.87
CA GLN A 125 -1.35 -2.87 10.06
C GLN A 125 -1.86 -1.53 9.52
N ASN A 126 -1.11 -0.46 9.79
CA ASN A 126 -1.47 0.89 9.38
C ASN A 126 -1.41 1.05 7.86
N LEU A 127 -0.33 0.60 7.22
CA LEU A 127 -0.15 0.72 5.77
C LEU A 127 -1.10 -0.18 5.00
N GLU A 128 -1.38 -1.40 5.48
CA GLU A 128 -2.40 -2.25 4.87
C GLU A 128 -3.79 -1.60 4.90
N ALA A 129 -4.16 -0.96 6.02
CA ALA A 129 -5.43 -0.25 6.12
C ALA A 129 -5.49 0.91 5.10
N GLN A 130 -4.44 1.72 5.01
CA GLN A 130 -4.39 2.81 4.04
C GLN A 130 -4.43 2.33 2.60
N CYS A 131 -3.71 1.26 2.25
CA CYS A 131 -3.76 0.70 0.89
C CYS A 131 -5.16 0.18 0.53
N ARG A 132 -5.94 -0.33 1.49
CA ARG A 132 -7.34 -0.71 1.25
C ARG A 132 -8.24 0.49 1.01
N ASP A 133 -8.06 1.57 1.78
CA ASP A 133 -8.83 2.80 1.61
C ASP A 133 -8.51 3.45 0.26
N LEU A 134 -7.22 3.47 -0.12
CA LEU A 134 -6.74 3.91 -1.42
C LEU A 134 -7.35 3.09 -2.56
N ALA A 135 -7.28 1.76 -2.51
CA ALA A 135 -7.88 0.90 -3.53
C ALA A 135 -9.39 1.14 -3.69
N THR A 136 -10.09 1.50 -2.61
CA THR A 136 -11.52 1.84 -2.65
C THR A 136 -11.76 3.17 -3.34
N ALA A 137 -10.98 4.21 -3.01
CA ALA A 137 -11.06 5.51 -3.67
C ALA A 137 -10.73 5.41 -5.16
N LEU A 138 -9.66 4.71 -5.52
CA LEU A 138 -9.24 4.48 -6.91
C LEU A 138 -10.31 3.72 -7.70
N ARG A 139 -10.97 2.72 -7.09
CA ARG A 139 -12.06 1.98 -7.75
C ARG A 139 -13.23 2.88 -8.13
N SER A 140 -13.63 3.79 -7.25
CA SER A 140 -14.67 4.78 -7.55
C SER A 140 -14.26 5.67 -8.73
N ILE A 141 -13.00 6.11 -8.79
CA ILE A 141 -12.50 6.94 -9.89
C ILE A 141 -12.44 6.14 -11.19
N LYS A 142 -11.87 4.92 -11.18
CA LYS A 142 -11.83 4.01 -12.35
C LYS A 142 -13.21 3.77 -12.94
N ARG A 143 -14.22 3.55 -12.09
CA ARG A 143 -15.60 3.33 -12.54
C ARG A 143 -16.11 4.53 -13.33
N TRP A 144 -15.85 5.75 -12.90
CA TRP A 144 -16.24 6.95 -13.63
C TRP A 144 -15.44 7.12 -14.92
N MET A 145 -14.14 6.90 -14.89
CA MET A 145 -13.29 6.94 -16.10
C MET A 145 -13.75 5.94 -17.16
N ALA A 146 -14.11 4.73 -16.76
CA ALA A 146 -14.66 3.72 -17.67
C ALA A 146 -16.01 4.14 -18.28
N VAL A 147 -16.88 4.78 -17.49
CA VAL A 147 -18.15 5.34 -17.99
C VAL A 147 -17.92 6.47 -18.99
N LEU A 148 -16.93 7.34 -18.74
CA LEU A 148 -16.53 8.40 -19.66
C LEU A 148 -15.96 7.81 -20.96
N GLY A 149 -15.01 6.88 -20.86
CA GLY A 149 -14.38 6.21 -22.01
C GLY A 149 -15.36 5.47 -22.92
N ALA A 150 -16.47 4.97 -22.38
CA ALA A 150 -17.53 4.32 -23.16
C ALA A 150 -18.47 5.30 -23.89
N ALA A 151 -18.32 6.61 -23.72
CA ALA A 151 -19.18 7.60 -24.36
C ALA A 151 -18.72 7.90 -25.80
N ASP A 152 -19.60 7.66 -26.79
CA ASP A 152 -19.31 7.74 -28.24
C ASP A 152 -18.88 9.13 -28.81
N ASN A 153 -18.59 10.15 -28.00
CA ASN A 153 -18.26 11.50 -28.49
C ASN A 153 -17.33 12.27 -27.55
N LEU A 154 -16.31 11.64 -26.99
CA LEU A 154 -15.28 12.36 -26.24
C LEU A 154 -14.49 13.28 -27.19
N THR A 155 -14.11 14.47 -26.71
CA THR A 155 -13.06 15.26 -27.37
C THR A 155 -11.72 14.54 -27.22
N VAL A 156 -10.79 14.74 -28.16
CA VAL A 156 -9.42 14.17 -28.09
C VAL A 156 -8.76 14.50 -26.75
N MET A 157 -8.90 15.73 -26.28
CA MET A 157 -8.35 16.16 -24.98
C MET A 157 -8.97 15.42 -23.78
N ALA A 158 -10.25 15.08 -23.84
CA ALA A 158 -10.92 14.33 -22.79
C ALA A 158 -10.51 12.84 -22.82
N GLU A 159 -10.34 12.27 -24.01
CA GLU A 159 -9.83 10.91 -24.20
C GLU A 159 -8.40 10.76 -23.65
N GLU A 160 -7.50 11.67 -24.02
CA GLU A 160 -6.12 11.70 -23.50
C GLU A 160 -6.10 11.87 -21.97
N ALA A 161 -6.94 12.75 -21.43
CA ALA A 161 -7.04 12.97 -19.99
C ALA A 161 -7.50 11.72 -19.23
N VAL A 162 -8.48 10.98 -19.77
CA VAL A 162 -8.94 9.71 -19.21
C VAL A 162 -7.83 8.66 -19.29
N GLY A 163 -7.12 8.57 -20.42
CA GLY A 163 -5.99 7.64 -20.60
C GLY A 163 -4.88 7.85 -19.57
N ILE A 164 -4.37 9.08 -19.46
CA ILE A 164 -3.32 9.43 -18.49
C ILE A 164 -3.77 9.14 -17.05
N SER A 165 -5.01 9.50 -16.72
CA SER A 165 -5.55 9.26 -15.37
C SER A 165 -5.62 7.77 -15.06
N MET A 166 -6.05 6.95 -16.02
CA MET A 166 -6.09 5.49 -15.85
C MET A 166 -4.69 4.89 -15.67
N GLU A 167 -3.69 5.31 -16.44
CA GLU A 167 -2.31 4.84 -16.32
C GLU A 167 -1.71 5.12 -14.93
N VAL A 168 -1.95 6.33 -14.39
CA VAL A 168 -1.46 6.70 -13.06
C VAL A 168 -2.17 5.91 -11.96
N ILE A 169 -3.49 5.73 -12.08
CA ILE A 169 -4.25 4.92 -11.12
C ILE A 169 -3.81 3.44 -11.16
N GLU A 170 -3.50 2.89 -12.34
CA GLU A 170 -2.95 1.53 -12.47
C GLU A 170 -1.56 1.39 -11.85
N THR A 171 -0.73 2.43 -11.99
CA THR A 171 0.58 2.50 -11.33
C THR A 171 0.40 2.42 -9.81
N ILE A 172 -0.51 3.22 -9.24
CA ILE A 172 -0.78 3.20 -7.79
C ILE A 172 -1.29 1.83 -7.33
N ASP A 173 -2.24 1.22 -8.05
CA ASP A 173 -2.76 -0.10 -7.68
C ASP A 173 -1.63 -1.14 -7.66
N THR A 174 -0.73 -1.10 -8.64
CA THR A 174 0.43 -2.00 -8.70
C THR A 174 1.37 -1.79 -7.53
N SER A 175 1.73 -0.53 -7.22
CA SER A 175 2.57 -0.21 -6.07
C SER A 175 1.90 -0.62 -4.76
N ALA A 176 0.61 -0.34 -4.56
CA ALA A 176 -0.14 -0.75 -3.37
C ALA A 176 -0.20 -2.28 -3.20
N MET A 177 -0.31 -3.05 -4.29
CA MET A 177 -0.24 -4.52 -4.25
C MET A 177 1.15 -5.03 -3.87
N SER A 178 2.21 -4.30 -4.24
CA SER A 178 3.60 -4.68 -3.91
C SER A 178 3.87 -4.68 -2.40
N LEU A 179 3.18 -3.84 -1.63
CA LEU A 179 3.30 -3.78 -0.16
C LEU A 179 3.00 -5.13 0.50
N ARG A 180 1.92 -5.79 0.06
CA ARG A 180 1.53 -7.08 0.62
C ARG A 180 2.62 -8.13 0.34
N ASN A 181 3.18 -8.12 -0.86
CA ASN A 181 4.27 -9.04 -1.21
C ASN A 181 5.52 -8.75 -0.37
N LEU A 182 5.81 -7.48 -0.09
CA LEU A 182 6.91 -7.07 0.78
C LEU A 182 6.78 -7.68 2.19
N PHE A 183 5.61 -7.56 2.83
CA PHE A 183 5.38 -8.15 4.16
C PHE A 183 5.39 -9.67 4.15
N VAL A 184 4.81 -10.32 3.14
CA VAL A 184 4.85 -11.78 3.00
C VAL A 184 6.29 -12.28 2.89
N ASP A 185 7.10 -11.64 2.04
CA ASP A 185 8.51 -11.99 1.87
C ASP A 185 9.32 -11.76 3.14
N TYR A 186 9.06 -10.66 3.84
CA TYR A 186 9.67 -10.35 5.13
C TYR A 186 9.39 -11.44 6.17
N HIS A 187 8.11 -11.75 6.42
CA HIS A 187 7.71 -12.76 7.40
C HIS A 187 8.27 -14.15 7.04
N ALA A 188 8.28 -14.52 5.76
CA ALA A 188 8.83 -15.78 5.29
C ALA A 188 10.35 -15.87 5.50
N LYS A 189 11.12 -14.82 5.14
CA LYS A 189 12.57 -14.76 5.32
C LYS A 189 12.92 -14.78 6.81
N ARG A 190 12.25 -13.95 7.60
CA ARG A 190 12.48 -13.83 9.04
C ARG A 190 12.17 -15.14 9.77
N SER A 191 11.01 -15.75 9.50
CA SER A 191 10.63 -17.04 10.07
C SER A 191 11.66 -18.13 9.74
N ARG A 192 12.15 -18.17 8.50
CA ARG A 192 13.19 -19.13 8.09
C ARG A 192 14.49 -18.93 8.86
N ALA A 193 14.92 -17.68 9.07
CA ALA A 193 16.11 -17.36 9.85
C ALA A 193 15.96 -17.80 11.32
N VAL A 194 14.82 -17.49 11.95
CA VAL A 194 14.52 -17.90 13.33
C VAL A 194 14.48 -19.44 13.46
N CYS A 195 13.81 -20.13 12.54
CA CYS A 195 13.76 -21.60 12.53
C CYS A 195 15.16 -22.22 12.39
N ASN A 196 16.00 -21.68 11.51
CA ASN A 196 17.36 -22.18 11.32
C ASN A 196 18.26 -21.88 12.54
N PHE A 197 18.08 -20.72 13.18
CA PHE A 197 18.71 -20.42 14.45
C PHE A 197 18.33 -21.46 15.51
N GLN A 198 17.05 -21.76 15.69
CA GLN A 198 16.58 -22.75 16.66
C GLN A 198 17.08 -24.18 16.37
N LYS A 199 17.24 -24.54 15.09
CA LYS A 199 17.74 -25.87 14.68
C LYS A 199 19.25 -26.05 14.86
N HIS A 200 20.01 -24.99 14.58
CA HIS A 200 21.46 -25.10 14.42
C HIS A 200 22.26 -24.35 15.49
N GLY A 201 21.62 -23.47 16.26
CA GLY A 201 22.26 -22.65 17.29
C GLY A 201 23.32 -21.68 16.75
N SER A 202 23.38 -21.44 15.43
CA SER A 202 24.40 -20.55 14.83
C SER A 202 23.99 -19.08 14.93
N LEU A 203 24.91 -18.26 15.43
CA LEU A 203 24.77 -16.79 15.49
C LEU A 203 24.64 -16.14 14.11
N ASP A 204 25.07 -16.79 13.03
CA ASP A 204 24.90 -16.28 11.67
C ASP A 204 23.42 -16.12 11.30
N TYR A 205 22.58 -17.06 11.74
CA TYR A 205 21.13 -16.96 11.52
C TYR A 205 20.52 -15.83 12.35
N PHE A 206 21.10 -15.50 13.49
CA PHE A 206 20.67 -14.38 14.32
C PHE A 206 21.05 -13.04 13.66
N GLN A 207 22.25 -12.94 13.10
CA GLN A 207 22.65 -11.79 12.27
C GLN A 207 21.70 -11.61 11.08
N LEU A 208 21.26 -12.70 10.44
CA LEU A 208 20.26 -12.64 9.36
C LEU A 208 18.91 -12.09 9.83
N VAL A 209 18.47 -12.34 11.07
CA VAL A 209 17.25 -11.71 11.62
C VAL A 209 17.44 -10.20 11.71
N VAL A 210 18.54 -9.74 12.30
CA VAL A 210 18.85 -8.29 12.43
C VAL A 210 18.88 -7.60 11.06
N LEU A 211 19.56 -8.22 10.08
CA LEU A 211 19.64 -7.69 8.72
C LEU A 211 18.28 -7.67 8.03
N THR A 212 17.44 -8.68 8.26
CA THR A 212 16.09 -8.75 7.69
C THR A 212 15.21 -7.63 8.24
N ASP A 213 15.24 -7.39 9.56
CA ASP A 213 14.48 -6.32 10.21
C ASP A 213 14.96 -4.94 9.73
N LYS A 214 16.28 -4.72 9.65
CA LYS A 214 16.87 -3.49 9.08
C LYS A 214 16.43 -3.26 7.63
N GLN A 215 16.54 -4.28 6.78
CA GLN A 215 16.14 -4.18 5.38
C GLN A 215 14.65 -3.85 5.25
N MET A 216 13.83 -4.36 6.17
CA MET A 216 12.39 -4.09 6.17
C MET A 216 12.08 -2.63 6.48
N PHE A 217 12.71 -2.02 7.50
CA PHE A 217 12.54 -0.59 7.78
C PHE A 217 12.90 0.28 6.56
N MET A 218 14.01 -0.01 5.90
CA MET A 218 14.42 0.71 4.68
C MET A 218 13.41 0.53 3.55
N SER A 219 12.90 -0.69 3.38
CA SER A 219 11.92 -1.00 2.32
C SER A 219 10.58 -0.30 2.56
N ILE A 220 10.09 -0.27 3.81
CA ILE A 220 8.88 0.46 4.18
C ILE A 220 9.07 1.96 3.94
N SER A 221 10.20 2.54 4.34
CA SER A 221 10.46 3.97 4.13
C SER A 221 10.42 4.35 2.65
N ASN A 222 11.09 3.58 1.80
CA ASN A 222 11.08 3.81 0.36
C ASN A 222 9.66 3.67 -0.22
N PHE A 223 8.93 2.64 0.19
CA PHE A 223 7.55 2.42 -0.23
C PHE A 223 6.65 3.60 0.14
N VAL A 224 6.71 4.07 1.38
CA VAL A 224 5.84 5.16 1.86
C VAL A 224 6.16 6.48 1.15
N GLU A 225 7.44 6.76 0.88
CA GLU A 225 7.86 7.92 0.11
C GLU A 225 7.35 7.86 -1.34
N GLU A 226 7.53 6.73 -2.01
CA GLU A 226 7.01 6.51 -3.37
C GLU A 226 5.48 6.64 -3.41
N MET A 227 4.77 6.01 -2.46
CA MET A 227 3.31 6.08 -2.41
C MET A 227 2.79 7.50 -2.16
N TYR A 228 3.44 8.26 -1.30
CA TYR A 228 3.09 9.66 -1.06
C TYR A 228 3.18 10.47 -2.35
N ASP A 229 4.31 10.36 -3.06
CA ASP A 229 4.56 11.10 -4.30
C ASP A 229 3.56 10.73 -5.39
N ILE A 230 3.30 9.45 -5.61
CA ILE A 230 2.39 9.00 -6.67
C ILE A 230 0.93 9.36 -6.35
N VAL A 231 0.50 9.28 -5.07
CA VAL A 231 -0.85 9.70 -4.68
C VAL A 231 -1.04 11.21 -4.87
N CYS A 232 -0.04 12.03 -4.53
CA CYS A 232 -0.09 13.47 -4.78
C CYS A 232 -0.18 13.78 -6.28
N MET A 233 0.68 13.15 -7.08
CA MET A 233 0.66 13.28 -8.54
C MET A 233 -0.69 12.86 -9.14
N CYS A 234 -1.30 11.78 -8.65
CA CYS A 234 -2.61 11.34 -9.08
C CYS A 234 -3.70 12.35 -8.77
N TYR A 235 -3.70 12.92 -7.56
CA TYR A 235 -4.61 13.99 -7.20
C TYR A 235 -4.46 15.20 -8.14
N GLU A 236 -3.23 15.66 -8.38
CA GLU A 236 -2.97 16.81 -9.25
C GLU A 236 -3.44 16.57 -10.69
N ILE A 237 -3.17 15.38 -11.25
CA ILE A 237 -3.60 15.01 -12.60
C ILE A 237 -5.13 14.96 -12.68
N LEU A 238 -5.79 14.39 -11.66
CA LEU A 238 -7.25 14.29 -11.64
C LEU A 238 -7.92 15.65 -11.48
N ASP A 239 -7.37 16.53 -10.63
CA ASP A 239 -7.83 17.91 -10.42
C ASP A 239 -7.69 18.75 -11.71
N GLN A 240 -6.50 18.75 -12.32
CA GLN A 240 -6.23 19.51 -13.56
C GLN A 240 -7.12 19.08 -14.74
N ASN A 241 -7.55 17.82 -14.75
CA ASN A 241 -8.37 17.26 -15.82
C ASN A 241 -9.86 17.20 -15.47
N PHE A 242 -10.26 17.61 -14.26
CA PHE A 242 -11.62 17.41 -13.77
C PHE A 242 -12.68 18.09 -14.63
N ASP A 243 -12.41 19.31 -15.11
CA ASP A 243 -13.31 20.03 -16.02
C ASP A 243 -13.56 19.28 -17.33
N LYS A 244 -12.54 18.57 -17.83
CA LYS A 244 -12.63 17.74 -19.04
C LYS A 244 -13.47 16.49 -18.78
N PHE A 245 -13.50 15.98 -17.55
CA PHE A 245 -14.34 14.84 -17.15
C PHE A 245 -15.81 15.24 -16.98
N ILE A 246 -16.09 16.44 -16.47
CA ILE A 246 -17.46 16.94 -16.35
C ILE A 246 -18.05 17.28 -17.72
N ASN A 247 -17.27 17.93 -18.58
CA ASN A 247 -17.72 18.43 -19.87
C ASN A 247 -16.91 17.83 -21.04
N PRO A 248 -16.91 16.49 -21.22
CA PRO A 248 -16.01 15.83 -22.16
C PRO A 248 -16.26 16.15 -23.63
N ARG A 249 -17.39 16.80 -23.93
CA ARG A 249 -17.86 17.14 -25.29
C ARG A 249 -17.68 18.62 -25.64
N MET A 250 -17.30 19.48 -24.69
CA MET A 250 -17.10 20.89 -24.99
C MET A 250 -15.67 21.09 -25.51
N SER A 251 -15.54 21.51 -26.77
CA SER A 251 -14.29 22.06 -27.28
C SER A 251 -13.97 23.33 -26.49
N VAL A 252 -12.73 23.47 -26.05
CA VAL A 252 -12.24 24.72 -25.45
C VAL A 252 -12.17 25.77 -26.56
N ASP A 253 -13.30 26.38 -26.87
CA ASP A 253 -13.42 27.53 -27.76
C ASP A 253 -13.57 28.83 -26.94
N ARG A 254 -12.88 28.89 -25.79
CA ARG A 254 -12.63 30.14 -25.07
C ARG A 254 -11.16 30.48 -25.23
N GLY A 255 -10.85 31.04 -26.38
CA GLY A 255 -9.63 31.82 -26.56
C GLY A 255 -9.58 32.90 -25.49
N TYR A 256 -8.57 32.80 -24.63
CA TYR A 256 -8.08 33.96 -23.89
C TYR A 256 -7.36 34.87 -24.90
N HIS A 257 -7.98 36.00 -25.20
CA HIS A 257 -7.30 37.23 -25.61
C HIS A 257 -7.32 38.21 -24.43
#